data_AF-A0A1F1GQP4-F1
#
_entry.id   AF-A0A1F1GQP4-F1
#
_cell.length_a   1.000
_cell.length_b   1.000
_cell.length_c   1.000
_cell.angle_alpha   90.00
_cell.angle_beta   90.00
_cell.angle_gamma   90.00
#
_symmetry.space_group_name_H-M   'P 1'
#
loop_
_entity.id
_entity.type
_entity.pdbx_description
1 polymer ?
#
loop_
_entity_poly.entity_id
_entity_poly.type
_entity_poly.pdbx_seq_one_letter_code
_entity_poly.pdbx_strand_id
1 'polypeptide(L)'
;RTGTVVVYPDGVDRHFNDARAVLPVKARELGIDDVAFLQHVAATVQEEYGTQRTFACGYSNGGQMVIRLLFDAPGFLNGACIFASTMGSGANHAPSNPEGYKPTPILMMHGTADPLAPYEGGHAGLANSSRGEVTSALWTAQRFATMNGCSKAKVTRPFSDVSLHSWEGDNPVELWTMEGVGHVIPSGNELDARLGPNTDSFIAAQVVEDFFGF
;
A
#
# COMPACT_ATOMS: atom_id res chain seq x y z
N ARG A 1 16.60 -17.58 1.08
CA ARG A 1 16.71 -16.77 -0.17
C ARG A 1 15.62 -17.28 -1.11
N THR A 2 14.63 -16.45 -1.37
CA THR A 2 13.30 -16.75 -1.97
C THR A 2 13.28 -16.81 -3.50
N GLY A 3 14.43 -16.71 -4.18
CA GLY A 3 14.48 -16.68 -5.64
C GLY A 3 13.82 -15.42 -6.27
N THR A 4 13.62 -14.36 -5.49
CA THR A 4 12.95 -13.13 -5.91
C THR A 4 13.94 -12.12 -6.50
N VAL A 5 13.52 -11.43 -7.57
CA VAL A 5 14.19 -10.21 -8.06
C VAL A 5 13.48 -9.00 -7.46
N VAL A 6 14.23 -8.13 -6.80
CA VAL A 6 13.70 -6.91 -6.17
C VAL A 6 14.12 -5.69 -6.99
N VAL A 7 13.16 -4.82 -7.29
CA VAL A 7 13.35 -3.61 -8.09
C VAL A 7 12.87 -2.42 -7.28
N TYR A 8 13.67 -1.36 -7.24
CA TYR A 8 13.32 -0.08 -6.62
C TYR A 8 13.23 0.99 -7.73
N PRO A 9 12.05 1.16 -8.36
CA PRO A 9 11.87 2.15 -9.42
C PRO A 9 11.87 3.57 -8.83
N ASP A 10 12.51 4.50 -9.56
CA ASP A 10 12.55 5.91 -9.19
C ASP A 10 11.43 6.69 -9.90
N GLY A 11 10.60 7.38 -9.12
CA GLY A 11 9.60 8.33 -9.63
C GLY A 11 10.22 9.68 -10.00
N VAL A 12 9.54 10.41 -10.89
CA VAL A 12 9.96 11.76 -11.29
C VAL A 12 9.93 12.69 -10.08
N ASP A 13 11.05 13.38 -9.82
CA ASP A 13 11.23 14.22 -8.62
C ASP A 13 10.93 13.48 -7.30
N ARG A 14 11.28 12.17 -7.28
CA ARG A 14 11.10 11.27 -6.13
C ARG A 14 9.65 11.09 -5.70
N HIS A 15 8.70 11.27 -6.61
CA HIS A 15 7.28 11.00 -6.40
C HIS A 15 6.66 10.29 -7.60
N PHE A 16 5.72 9.40 -7.31
CA PHE A 16 4.80 8.86 -8.31
C PHE A 16 3.55 9.74 -8.43
N ASN A 17 2.99 9.80 -9.64
CA ASN A 17 1.64 10.26 -9.95
C ASN A 17 0.62 9.27 -9.40
N ASP A 18 0.45 9.33 -8.08
CA ASP A 18 -0.27 8.33 -7.30
C ASP A 18 -1.81 8.42 -7.42
N ALA A 19 -2.53 7.61 -6.62
CA ALA A 19 -3.99 7.53 -6.63
C ALA A 19 -4.73 8.72 -5.99
N ARG A 20 -4.03 9.77 -5.53
CA ARG A 20 -4.66 10.97 -4.95
C ARG A 20 -4.90 12.05 -5.98
N ALA A 21 -5.96 12.83 -5.85
CA ALA A 21 -6.28 13.89 -6.81
C ALA A 21 -5.52 15.19 -6.55
N VAL A 22 -5.33 15.55 -5.27
CA VAL A 22 -4.99 16.93 -4.89
C VAL A 22 -3.54 17.14 -4.46
N LEU A 23 -2.72 16.08 -4.45
CA LEU A 23 -1.32 16.20 -4.03
C LEU A 23 -0.51 16.94 -5.12
N PRO A 24 0.10 18.11 -4.84
CA PRO A 24 0.86 18.87 -5.84
C PRO A 24 2.27 18.31 -5.99
N VAL A 25 2.44 17.27 -6.82
CA VAL A 25 3.74 16.66 -7.12
C VAL A 25 4.10 16.83 -8.59
N LYS A 26 5.41 16.92 -8.87
CA LYS A 26 5.91 17.16 -10.23
C LYS A 26 5.47 16.10 -11.23
N ALA A 27 5.44 14.84 -10.81
CA ALA A 27 4.95 13.74 -11.63
C ALA A 27 3.51 13.96 -12.12
N ARG A 28 2.64 14.54 -11.28
CA ARG A 28 1.26 14.88 -11.67
C ARG A 28 1.19 16.09 -12.60
N GLU A 29 1.93 17.14 -12.30
CA GLU A 29 1.99 18.34 -13.15
C GLU A 29 2.44 18.04 -14.58
N LEU A 30 3.39 17.10 -14.73
CA LEU A 30 3.92 16.67 -16.02
C LEU A 30 3.06 15.59 -16.69
N GLY A 31 2.01 15.11 -16.03
CA GLY A 31 1.18 14.02 -16.55
C GLY A 31 1.95 12.71 -16.74
N ILE A 32 2.89 12.41 -15.83
CA ILE A 32 3.70 11.18 -15.90
C ILE A 32 2.79 9.96 -15.79
N ASP A 33 2.96 9.04 -16.72
CA ASP A 33 2.31 7.73 -16.72
C ASP A 33 3.16 6.71 -15.97
N ASP A 34 3.11 6.80 -14.65
CA ASP A 34 3.82 5.87 -13.76
C ASP A 34 3.24 4.45 -13.83
N VAL A 35 2.00 4.28 -14.29
CA VAL A 35 1.41 2.95 -14.50
C VAL A 35 2.11 2.24 -15.65
N ALA A 36 2.19 2.88 -16.81
CA ALA A 36 2.88 2.33 -17.98
C ALA A 36 4.38 2.10 -17.70
N PHE A 37 5.03 3.02 -16.98
CA PHE A 37 6.42 2.87 -16.57
C PHE A 37 6.63 1.60 -15.73
N LEU A 38 5.84 1.38 -14.68
CA LEU A 38 5.99 0.22 -13.80
C LEU A 38 5.65 -1.10 -14.51
N GLN A 39 4.67 -1.10 -15.43
CA GLN A 39 4.39 -2.26 -16.28
C GLN A 39 5.58 -2.58 -17.19
N HIS A 40 6.21 -1.55 -17.78
CA HIS A 40 7.40 -1.73 -18.62
C HIS A 40 8.58 -2.29 -17.82
N VAL A 41 8.88 -1.74 -16.64
CA VAL A 41 9.94 -2.25 -15.76
C VAL A 41 9.72 -3.72 -15.40
N ALA A 42 8.49 -4.09 -15.02
CA ALA A 42 8.17 -5.49 -14.71
C ALA A 42 8.36 -6.39 -15.93
N ALA A 43 7.90 -5.99 -17.11
CA ALA A 43 8.06 -6.76 -18.34
C ALA A 43 9.56 -6.97 -18.69
N THR A 44 10.38 -5.94 -18.58
CA THR A 44 11.83 -6.04 -18.82
C THR A 44 12.49 -7.02 -17.86
N VAL A 45 12.15 -6.95 -16.57
CA VAL A 45 12.72 -7.85 -15.56
C VAL A 45 12.23 -9.29 -15.72
N GLN A 46 10.98 -9.49 -16.12
CA GLN A 46 10.43 -10.81 -16.44
C GLN A 46 11.14 -11.43 -17.64
N GLU A 47 11.41 -10.64 -18.69
CA GLU A 47 12.14 -11.09 -19.87
C GLU A 47 13.59 -11.44 -19.55
N GLU A 48 14.29 -10.59 -18.79
CA GLU A 48 15.71 -10.76 -18.48
C GLU A 48 15.96 -11.93 -17.50
N TYR A 49 15.10 -12.08 -16.48
CA TYR A 49 15.32 -13.02 -15.38
C TYR A 49 14.35 -14.22 -15.38
N GLY A 50 13.41 -14.29 -16.32
CA GLY A 50 12.45 -15.40 -16.45
C GLY A 50 11.43 -15.47 -15.31
N THR A 51 11.16 -14.36 -14.62
CA THR A 51 10.14 -14.32 -13.55
C THR A 51 8.73 -14.31 -14.13
N GLN A 52 7.76 -14.85 -13.39
CA GLN A 52 6.36 -14.98 -13.87
C GLN A 52 5.33 -14.24 -13.02
N ARG A 53 5.69 -13.90 -11.79
CA ARG A 53 4.78 -13.27 -10.82
C ARG A 53 5.30 -11.88 -10.47
N THR A 54 4.40 -10.91 -10.49
CA THR A 54 4.69 -9.52 -10.14
C THR A 54 3.97 -9.18 -8.84
N PHE A 55 4.72 -8.75 -7.85
CA PHE A 55 4.20 -8.24 -6.58
C PHE A 55 4.64 -6.79 -6.44
N ALA A 56 3.78 -5.96 -5.84
CA ALA A 56 4.14 -4.57 -5.54
C ALA A 56 4.01 -4.30 -4.05
N CYS A 57 5.07 -3.77 -3.45
CA CYS A 57 5.08 -3.31 -2.07
C CYS A 57 5.36 -1.81 -2.06
N GLY A 58 4.51 -1.02 -1.41
CA GLY A 58 4.61 0.44 -1.45
C GLY A 58 4.33 1.09 -0.10
N TYR A 59 5.12 2.10 0.23
CA TYR A 59 4.98 2.90 1.45
C TYR A 59 4.58 4.34 1.13
N SER A 60 3.59 4.87 1.85
CA SER A 60 3.12 6.26 1.70
C SER A 60 2.72 6.61 0.24
N ASN A 61 3.45 7.49 -0.47
CA ASN A 61 3.24 7.74 -1.90
C ASN A 61 3.41 6.47 -2.76
N GLY A 62 4.36 5.59 -2.42
CA GLY A 62 4.47 4.28 -3.05
C GLY A 62 3.26 3.39 -2.76
N GLY A 63 2.69 3.46 -1.55
CA GLY A 63 1.46 2.75 -1.20
C GLY A 63 0.26 3.24 -2.01
N GLN A 64 0.16 4.55 -2.23
CA GLN A 64 -0.81 5.13 -3.16
C GLN A 64 -0.57 4.74 -4.62
N MET A 65 0.69 4.53 -5.03
CA MET A 65 1.00 4.01 -6.35
C MET A 65 0.59 2.53 -6.49
N VAL A 66 0.74 1.73 -5.44
CA VAL A 66 0.19 0.36 -5.41
C VAL A 66 -1.34 0.39 -5.54
N ILE A 67 -2.02 1.27 -4.80
CA ILE A 67 -3.47 1.48 -4.96
C ILE A 67 -3.80 1.88 -6.40
N ARG A 68 -3.03 2.78 -7.02
CA ARG A 68 -3.21 3.19 -8.42
C ARG A 68 -3.13 1.99 -9.38
N LEU A 69 -2.10 1.15 -9.24
CA LEU A 69 -1.91 -0.05 -10.07
C LEU A 69 -3.08 -1.03 -9.97
N LEU A 70 -3.65 -1.21 -8.78
CA LEU A 70 -4.78 -2.14 -8.57
C LEU A 70 -6.02 -1.76 -9.41
N PHE A 71 -6.22 -0.48 -9.69
CA PHE A 71 -7.35 0.03 -10.48
C PHE A 71 -6.98 0.26 -11.95
N ASP A 72 -5.84 0.90 -12.20
CA ASP A 72 -5.44 1.37 -13.54
C ASP A 72 -4.69 0.30 -14.35
N ALA A 73 -4.18 -0.74 -13.71
CA ALA A 73 -3.56 -1.91 -14.35
C ALA A 73 -4.20 -3.21 -13.83
N PRO A 74 -5.51 -3.44 -14.07
CA PRO A 74 -6.24 -4.49 -13.39
C PRO A 74 -5.78 -5.90 -13.79
N GLY A 75 -5.39 -6.69 -12.80
CA GLY A 75 -4.83 -8.04 -12.96
C GLY A 75 -3.33 -8.07 -13.28
N PHE A 76 -2.64 -6.92 -13.23
CA PHE A 76 -1.19 -6.84 -13.38
C PHE A 76 -0.43 -7.44 -12.19
N LEU A 77 -0.94 -7.25 -10.97
CA LEU A 77 -0.29 -7.70 -9.74
C LEU A 77 -0.84 -9.06 -9.30
N ASN A 78 0.04 -9.99 -8.95
CA ASN A 78 -0.29 -11.24 -8.27
C ASN A 78 -0.52 -11.03 -6.77
N GLY A 79 -0.08 -9.91 -6.21
CA GLY A 79 -0.28 -9.52 -4.83
C GLY A 79 0.23 -8.11 -4.57
N ALA A 80 -0.37 -7.44 -3.60
CA ALA A 80 -0.07 -6.06 -3.27
C ALA A 80 0.14 -5.88 -1.76
N CYS A 81 1.20 -5.18 -1.38
CA CYS A 81 1.45 -4.77 0.00
C CYS A 81 1.46 -3.24 0.12
N ILE A 82 0.70 -2.71 1.07
CA ILE A 82 0.48 -1.29 1.26
C ILE A 82 0.85 -0.92 2.70
N PHE A 83 1.87 -0.07 2.85
CA PHE A 83 2.33 0.45 4.14
C PHE A 83 1.95 1.92 4.30
N ALA A 84 1.39 2.26 5.46
CA ALA A 84 1.11 3.64 5.86
C ALA A 84 0.38 4.46 4.77
N SER A 85 -0.62 3.85 4.13
CA SER A 85 -1.41 4.45 3.07
C SER A 85 -2.79 3.82 2.96
N THR A 86 -3.80 4.65 2.68
CA THR A 86 -5.21 4.25 2.55
C THR A 86 -5.83 4.83 1.28
N MET A 87 -7.03 4.42 0.89
CA MET A 87 -7.68 5.05 -0.28
C MET A 87 -7.99 6.53 0.00
N GLY A 88 -7.83 7.39 -1.01
CA GLY A 88 -8.41 8.72 -1.01
C GLY A 88 -9.93 8.68 -0.77
N SER A 89 -10.49 9.73 -0.16
CA SER A 89 -11.93 9.86 0.06
C SER A 89 -12.57 10.77 -0.98
N GLY A 90 -13.74 10.37 -1.49
CA GLY A 90 -14.53 11.15 -2.45
C GLY A 90 -13.70 11.58 -3.66
N ALA A 91 -13.66 12.89 -3.92
CA ALA A 91 -12.91 13.47 -5.04
C ALA A 91 -11.39 13.28 -4.95
N ASN A 92 -10.84 12.89 -3.79
CA ASN A 92 -9.42 12.59 -3.66
C ASN A 92 -9.06 11.16 -4.08
N HIS A 93 -10.04 10.28 -4.32
CA HIS A 93 -9.79 8.98 -4.96
C HIS A 93 -9.76 9.15 -6.48
N ALA A 94 -8.56 9.17 -7.07
CA ALA A 94 -8.38 9.48 -8.49
C ALA A 94 -7.58 8.43 -9.30
N PRO A 95 -7.82 7.11 -9.17
CA PRO A 95 -7.52 6.21 -10.28
C PRO A 95 -8.26 6.63 -11.56
N SER A 96 -7.65 6.41 -12.72
CA SER A 96 -8.27 6.68 -14.03
C SER A 96 -9.27 5.59 -14.44
N ASN A 97 -9.21 4.41 -13.82
CA ASN A 97 -10.10 3.29 -14.08
C ASN A 97 -10.70 2.72 -12.78
N PRO A 98 -11.54 3.49 -12.05
CA PRO A 98 -12.05 3.11 -10.74
C PRO A 98 -12.91 1.83 -10.73
N GLU A 99 -13.52 1.48 -11.87
CA GLU A 99 -14.31 0.25 -12.03
C GLU A 99 -13.48 -0.93 -12.58
N GLY A 100 -12.20 -0.69 -12.87
CA GLY A 100 -11.33 -1.68 -13.51
C GLY A 100 -10.88 -2.82 -12.60
N TYR A 101 -10.97 -2.63 -11.28
CA TYR A 101 -10.38 -3.50 -10.27
C TYR A 101 -10.65 -4.99 -10.53
N LYS A 102 -9.59 -5.81 -10.42
CA LYS A 102 -9.69 -7.27 -10.39
C LYS A 102 -9.26 -7.80 -9.02
N PRO A 103 -9.94 -8.82 -8.47
CA PRO A 103 -9.55 -9.43 -7.20
C PRO A 103 -8.06 -9.75 -7.14
N THR A 104 -7.39 -9.27 -6.10
CA THR A 104 -5.93 -9.37 -5.90
C THR A 104 -5.64 -9.55 -4.41
N PRO A 105 -4.77 -10.49 -3.98
CA PRO A 105 -4.38 -10.62 -2.57
C PRO A 105 -3.71 -9.34 -2.05
N ILE A 106 -4.16 -8.82 -0.90
CA ILE A 106 -3.69 -7.53 -0.37
C ILE A 106 -3.29 -7.63 1.11
N LEU A 107 -2.07 -7.21 1.41
CA LEU A 107 -1.58 -7.03 2.78
C LEU A 107 -1.44 -5.54 3.08
N MET A 108 -2.08 -5.07 4.15
CA MET A 108 -1.98 -3.69 4.62
C MET A 108 -1.35 -3.66 6.01
N MET A 109 -0.45 -2.69 6.25
CA MET A 109 0.02 -2.38 7.61
C MET A 109 -0.04 -0.88 7.87
N HIS A 110 -0.68 -0.50 8.98
CA HIS A 110 -0.91 0.90 9.28
C HIS A 110 -0.83 1.18 10.79
N GLY A 111 -0.10 2.24 11.15
CA GLY A 111 0.08 2.67 12.53
C GLY A 111 -1.04 3.58 13.02
N THR A 112 -1.54 3.38 14.24
CA THR A 112 -2.66 4.18 14.76
C THR A 112 -2.27 5.61 15.15
N ALA A 113 -0.96 5.89 15.30
CA ALA A 113 -0.42 7.20 15.62
C ALA A 113 0.24 7.88 14.41
N ASP A 114 -0.08 7.44 13.19
CA ASP A 114 0.43 8.02 11.95
C ASP A 114 0.02 9.50 11.79
N PRO A 115 0.98 10.45 11.84
CA PRO A 115 0.67 11.88 11.76
C PRO A 115 0.46 12.39 10.33
N LEU A 116 0.71 11.56 9.31
CA LEU A 116 0.70 11.95 7.90
C LEU A 116 -0.45 11.33 7.11
N ALA A 117 -0.80 10.09 7.42
CA ALA A 117 -1.94 9.36 6.88
C ALA A 117 -2.77 8.82 8.06
N PRO A 118 -3.73 9.60 8.59
CA PRO A 118 -4.46 9.22 9.80
C PRO A 118 -5.14 7.86 9.65
N TYR A 119 -4.91 6.96 10.62
CA TYR A 119 -5.47 5.62 10.62
C TYR A 119 -7.00 5.60 10.54
N GLU A 120 -7.67 6.52 11.25
CA GLU A 120 -9.13 6.68 11.26
C GLU A 120 -9.68 7.42 10.03
N GLY A 121 -8.81 7.80 9.08
CA GLY A 121 -9.17 8.63 7.95
C GLY A 121 -9.27 10.11 8.29
N GLY A 122 -9.75 10.90 7.33
CA GLY A 122 -9.80 12.36 7.41
C GLY A 122 -8.64 13.01 6.66
N HIS A 123 -8.19 14.15 7.15
CA HIS A 123 -7.24 14.99 6.42
C HIS A 123 -5.81 14.43 6.47
N ALA A 124 -5.28 14.00 5.32
CA ALA A 124 -3.89 13.57 5.20
C ALA A 124 -2.96 14.77 4.97
N GLY A 125 -1.74 14.68 5.50
CA GLY A 125 -0.73 15.73 5.44
C GLY A 125 -0.61 16.56 6.72
N LEU A 126 0.38 17.45 6.75
CA LEU A 126 0.61 18.39 7.84
C LEU A 126 -0.06 19.73 7.53
N ALA A 127 -0.26 20.59 8.52
CA ALA A 127 -1.00 21.86 8.41
C ALA A 127 -0.61 22.73 7.19
N ASN A 128 0.65 22.67 6.73
CA ASN A 128 1.16 23.46 5.60
C ASN A 128 1.32 22.66 4.28
N SER A 129 0.94 21.38 4.25
CA SER A 129 1.09 20.49 3.09
C SER A 129 0.00 19.42 3.11
N SER A 130 -1.19 19.80 2.62
CA SER A 130 -2.32 18.88 2.49
C SER A 130 -2.07 17.84 1.41
N ARG A 131 -2.53 16.62 1.68
CA ARG A 131 -2.58 15.49 0.74
C ARG A 131 -4.03 15.06 0.43
N GLY A 132 -5.00 15.88 0.86
CA GLY A 132 -6.43 15.66 0.71
C GLY A 132 -7.03 14.68 1.73
N GLU A 133 -8.33 14.46 1.62
CA GLU A 133 -9.06 13.55 2.50
C GLU A 133 -8.78 12.09 2.13
N VAL A 134 -8.62 11.23 3.14
CA VAL A 134 -8.44 9.79 3.00
C VAL A 134 -9.44 9.03 3.86
N THR A 135 -9.68 7.78 3.49
CA THR A 135 -10.52 6.86 4.27
C THR A 135 -9.69 6.20 5.39
N SER A 136 -10.38 5.59 6.37
CA SER A 136 -9.69 4.84 7.42
C SER A 136 -9.01 3.58 6.86
N ALA A 137 -7.99 3.09 7.56
CA ALA A 137 -7.29 1.87 7.19
C ALA A 137 -8.23 0.65 7.22
N LEU A 138 -9.07 0.55 8.26
CA LEU A 138 -10.08 -0.51 8.36
C LEU A 138 -11.09 -0.45 7.23
N TRP A 139 -11.60 0.75 6.90
CA TRP A 139 -12.52 0.91 5.78
C TRP A 139 -11.87 0.52 4.45
N THR A 140 -10.61 0.94 4.22
CA THR A 140 -9.87 0.59 3.00
C THR A 140 -9.70 -0.92 2.86
N ALA A 141 -9.25 -1.60 3.92
CA ALA A 141 -9.07 -3.05 3.92
C ALA A 141 -10.40 -3.78 3.70
N GLN A 142 -11.47 -3.35 4.37
CA GLN A 142 -12.81 -3.92 4.19
C GLN A 142 -13.34 -3.68 2.77
N ARG A 143 -13.04 -2.53 2.15
CA ARG A 143 -13.41 -2.23 0.77
C ARG A 143 -12.72 -3.18 -0.20
N PHE A 144 -11.41 -3.40 -0.05
CA PHE A 144 -10.68 -4.39 -0.84
C PHE A 144 -11.21 -5.81 -0.63
N ALA A 145 -11.44 -6.22 0.63
CA ALA A 145 -12.01 -7.52 0.95
C ALA A 145 -13.38 -7.73 0.28
N THR A 146 -14.22 -6.69 0.26
CA THR A 146 -15.51 -6.73 -0.45
C THR A 146 -15.33 -6.90 -1.94
N MET A 147 -14.42 -6.14 -2.56
CA MET A 147 -14.12 -6.27 -4.00
C MET A 147 -13.47 -7.61 -4.37
N ASN A 148 -12.77 -8.24 -3.43
CA ASN A 148 -12.20 -9.57 -3.57
C ASN A 148 -13.20 -10.71 -3.35
N GLY A 149 -14.42 -10.42 -2.90
CA GLY A 149 -15.40 -11.45 -2.55
C GLY A 149 -15.03 -12.24 -1.30
N CYS A 150 -14.24 -11.66 -0.39
CA CYS A 150 -13.80 -12.35 0.82
C CYS A 150 -14.96 -12.58 1.80
N SER A 151 -14.72 -13.53 2.70
CA SER A 151 -15.56 -13.85 3.85
C SER A 151 -15.54 -12.77 4.93
N LYS A 152 -16.28 -12.98 6.02
CA LYS A 152 -16.30 -12.05 7.16
C LYS A 152 -14.93 -11.98 7.83
N ALA A 153 -14.61 -10.80 8.36
CA ALA A 153 -13.37 -10.57 9.09
C ALA A 153 -13.22 -11.51 10.28
N LYS A 154 -12.01 -12.06 10.46
CA LYS A 154 -11.53 -12.62 11.71
C LYS A 154 -10.53 -11.67 12.32
N VAL A 155 -10.62 -11.44 13.63
CA VAL A 155 -9.69 -10.58 14.36
C VAL A 155 -8.83 -11.41 15.29
N THR A 156 -7.53 -11.23 15.22
CA THR A 156 -6.55 -11.85 16.13
C THR A 156 -5.55 -10.80 16.62
N ARG A 157 -4.74 -11.16 17.61
CA ARG A 157 -3.68 -10.31 18.16
C ARG A 157 -2.37 -11.10 18.14
N PRO A 158 -1.59 -11.04 17.05
CA PRO A 158 -0.32 -11.75 16.97
C PRO A 158 0.72 -11.21 17.96
N PHE A 159 0.62 -9.92 18.32
CA PHE A 159 1.45 -9.26 19.32
C PHE A 159 0.59 -8.41 20.27
N SER A 160 1.17 -7.94 21.38
CA SER A 160 0.45 -7.14 22.38
C SER A 160 0.01 -5.77 21.86
N ASP A 161 0.75 -5.20 20.90
CA ASP A 161 0.54 -3.89 20.27
C ASP A 161 0.03 -4.01 18.82
N VAL A 162 -0.32 -5.22 18.37
CA VAL A 162 -0.76 -5.47 16.99
C VAL A 162 -2.06 -6.24 16.96
N SER A 163 -3.05 -5.72 16.23
CA SER A 163 -4.24 -6.48 15.86
C SER A 163 -4.25 -6.78 14.36
N LEU A 164 -4.67 -8.00 14.02
CA LEU A 164 -4.78 -8.48 12.65
C LEU A 164 -6.25 -8.71 12.32
N HIS A 165 -6.76 -7.99 11.33
CA HIS A 165 -8.01 -8.31 10.66
C HIS A 165 -7.70 -9.11 9.38
N SER A 166 -8.16 -10.36 9.31
CA SER A 166 -8.04 -11.19 8.10
C SER A 166 -9.41 -11.42 7.46
N TRP A 167 -9.47 -11.30 6.14
CA TRP A 167 -10.62 -11.63 5.31
C TRP A 167 -10.21 -12.73 4.31
N GLU A 168 -10.68 -13.95 4.56
CA GLU A 168 -10.30 -15.13 3.78
C GLU A 168 -11.07 -15.22 2.45
N GLY A 169 -10.43 -15.75 1.42
CA GLY A 169 -11.00 -16.03 0.09
C GLY A 169 -9.89 -16.42 -0.90
N ASP A 170 -10.22 -16.58 -2.18
CA ASP A 170 -9.21 -16.85 -3.23
C ASP A 170 -8.18 -15.72 -3.37
N ASN A 171 -8.57 -14.51 -2.97
CA ASN A 171 -7.75 -13.30 -2.96
C ASN A 171 -7.83 -12.66 -1.57
N PRO A 172 -7.10 -13.18 -0.56
CA PRO A 172 -7.27 -12.76 0.82
C PRO A 172 -6.84 -11.30 1.03
N VAL A 173 -7.41 -10.66 2.06
CA VAL A 173 -7.01 -9.33 2.52
C VAL A 173 -6.64 -9.40 3.99
N GLU A 174 -5.53 -8.77 4.36
CA GLU A 174 -5.12 -8.59 5.75
C GLU A 174 -4.86 -7.12 6.06
N LEU A 175 -5.26 -6.70 7.26
CA LEU A 175 -4.86 -5.42 7.86
C LEU A 175 -4.19 -5.67 9.21
N TRP A 176 -2.91 -5.33 9.27
CA TRP A 176 -2.11 -5.24 10.47
C TRP A 176 -2.19 -3.83 11.04
N THR A 177 -2.95 -3.68 12.12
CA THR A 177 -3.08 -2.43 12.87
C THR A 177 -2.05 -2.40 13.98
N MET A 178 -1.14 -1.43 13.93
CA MET A 178 -0.04 -1.29 14.89
C MET A 178 -0.33 -0.15 15.86
N GLU A 179 -0.61 -0.48 17.11
CA GLU A 179 -1.02 0.47 18.14
C GLU A 179 0.15 1.40 18.54
N GLY A 180 -0.06 2.72 18.43
CA GLY A 180 0.94 3.72 18.81
C GLY A 180 2.07 3.91 17.80
N VAL A 181 2.10 3.13 16.73
CA VAL A 181 3.09 3.26 15.65
C VAL A 181 2.72 4.41 14.71
N GLY A 182 3.74 5.11 14.22
CA GLY A 182 3.62 6.24 13.31
C GLY A 182 3.58 5.86 11.83
N HIS A 183 4.00 6.80 10.98
CA HIS A 183 4.12 6.67 9.53
C HIS A 183 5.43 5.94 9.17
N VAL A 184 5.50 4.63 9.37
CA VAL A 184 6.74 3.85 9.20
C VAL A 184 6.50 2.46 8.61
N ILE A 185 7.60 1.82 8.19
CA ILE A 185 7.66 0.38 7.92
C ILE A 185 8.45 -0.28 9.06
N PRO A 186 7.85 -1.20 9.86
CA PRO A 186 8.57 -1.97 10.86
C PRO A 186 9.69 -2.77 10.22
N SER A 187 10.93 -2.36 10.44
CA SER A 187 12.12 -2.91 9.75
C SER A 187 13.32 -3.09 10.66
N GLY A 188 13.21 -2.74 11.94
CA GLY A 188 14.33 -2.71 12.89
C GLY A 188 15.31 -1.53 12.68
N ASN A 189 15.06 -0.66 11.70
CA ASN A 189 15.88 0.52 11.45
C ASN A 189 15.50 1.69 12.36
N GLU A 190 16.50 2.51 12.72
CA GLU A 190 16.25 3.83 13.29
C GLU A 190 15.67 4.76 12.22
N LEU A 191 14.60 5.47 12.55
CA LEU A 191 13.86 6.33 11.65
C LEU A 191 13.75 7.75 12.21
N ASP A 192 13.45 8.71 11.34
CA ASP A 192 13.22 10.09 11.73
C ASP A 192 12.06 10.19 12.72
N ALA A 193 12.29 10.79 13.88
CA ALA A 193 11.29 10.93 14.94
C ALA A 193 10.01 11.66 14.50
N ARG A 194 10.06 12.47 13.42
CA ARG A 194 8.88 13.14 12.84
C ARG A 194 7.88 12.18 12.22
N LEU A 195 8.31 10.96 11.90
CA LEU A 195 7.43 9.91 11.40
C LEU A 195 6.60 9.27 12.53
N GLY A 196 6.92 9.56 13.80
CA GLY A 196 6.28 8.95 14.96
C GLY A 196 6.98 7.68 15.43
N PRO A 197 6.43 7.00 16.45
CA PRO A 197 7.05 5.82 17.04
C PRO A 197 7.14 4.64 16.06
N ASN A 198 8.10 3.75 16.27
CA ASN A 198 8.21 2.46 15.57
C ASN A 198 7.90 1.31 16.53
N THR A 199 7.74 0.09 16.00
CA THR A 199 7.62 -1.15 16.79
C THR A 199 8.77 -2.11 16.44
N ASP A 200 9.22 -2.87 17.44
CA ASP A 200 10.19 -3.97 17.31
C ASP A 200 9.54 -5.36 17.49
N SER A 201 8.21 -5.41 17.64
CA SER A 201 7.44 -6.66 17.79
C SER A 201 7.61 -7.62 16.62
N PHE A 202 7.85 -7.10 15.40
CA PHE A 202 8.03 -7.90 14.18
C PHE A 202 8.82 -7.14 13.09
N ILE A 203 9.25 -7.88 12.06
CA ILE A 203 9.85 -7.32 10.84
C ILE A 203 8.83 -7.45 9.70
N ALA A 204 8.43 -6.32 9.11
CA ALA A 204 7.40 -6.28 8.08
C ALA A 204 7.73 -7.16 6.85
N ALA A 205 9.02 -7.24 6.48
CA ALA A 205 9.45 -8.09 5.37
C ALA A 205 9.13 -9.58 5.59
N GLN A 206 9.21 -10.08 6.83
CA GLN A 206 8.88 -11.46 7.16
C GLN A 206 7.38 -11.71 7.04
N VAL A 207 6.56 -10.76 7.49
CA VAL A 207 5.10 -10.85 7.33
C VAL A 207 4.69 -10.81 5.85
N VAL A 208 5.38 -10.02 5.02
CA VAL A 208 5.18 -10.01 3.57
C VAL A 208 5.54 -11.37 2.95
N GLU A 209 6.68 -11.96 3.32
CA GLU A 209 7.10 -13.30 2.88
C GLU A 209 6.06 -14.35 3.27
N ASP A 210 5.61 -14.35 4.53
CA ASP A 210 4.63 -15.30 5.05
C ASP A 210 3.27 -15.18 4.34
N PHE A 211 2.79 -13.96 4.09
CA PHE A 211 1.49 -13.73 3.46
C PHE A 211 1.46 -14.19 1.99
N PHE A 212 2.55 -13.98 1.23
CA PHE A 212 2.59 -14.33 -0.19
C PHE A 212 3.22 -15.71 -0.48
N GLY A 213 3.85 -16.34 0.52
CA GLY A 213 4.39 -17.70 0.44
C GLY A 213 5.49 -17.88 -0.59
N PHE A 214 6.47 -16.97 -0.63
CA PHE A 214 7.67 -17.09 -1.47
C PHE A 214 8.97 -17.22 -0.67
#